data_AF-A0A0R2VGD9-F1
#
_entry.id   AF-A0A0R2VGD9-F1
#
_cell.length_a   1.000
_cell.length_b   1.000
_cell.length_c   1.000
_cell.angle_alpha   90.00
_cell.angle_beta   90.00
_cell.angle_gamma   90.00
#
_symmetry.space_group_name_H-M   'P 1'
#
loop_
_entity.id
_entity.type
_entity.pdbx_description
1 polymer ?
#
loop_
_entity_poly.entity_id
_entity_poly.type
_entity_poly.pdbx_seq_one_letter_code
_entity_poly.pdbx_strand_id
1 'polypeptide(L)'
;YFGNPQVKIPFPPEAQKIESTLRDLGLNKMCDDVILSLNQAAEKAAAEAKPILVNSIRQMTVNDAMNILFGADNAATDYLKRTTTSQLLEKFTPVIENSLSAVNATKYWSDAVNYYKKIPLIEDLNPDLTGFVTGKALDGLFLMIEQEEAQIRANPAARGAEIVKSVFAYYDANK
;
A
#
# COMPACT_ATOMS: atom_id res chain seq x y z
N TYR A 1 7.59 -4.76 -2.36
CA TYR A 1 6.94 -5.06 -1.06
C TYR A 1 7.69 -6.11 -0.26
N PHE A 2 7.83 -7.34 -0.77
CA PHE A 2 8.37 -8.48 -0.01
C PHE A 2 9.75 -8.24 0.63
N GLY A 3 10.66 -7.55 -0.08
CA GLY A 3 12.00 -7.23 0.39
C GLY A 3 12.11 -5.97 1.27
N ASN A 4 11.02 -5.22 1.46
CA ASN A 4 11.01 -4.03 2.31
C ASN A 4 10.22 -4.34 3.61
N PRO A 5 10.88 -4.43 4.77
CA PRO A 5 10.22 -4.81 6.03
C PRO A 5 9.14 -3.82 6.49
N GLN A 6 9.18 -2.57 6.04
CA GLN A 6 8.18 -1.55 6.43
C GLN A 6 6.84 -1.73 5.73
N VAL A 7 6.84 -2.36 4.56
CA VAL A 7 5.62 -2.57 3.75
C VAL A 7 5.36 -4.05 3.46
N LYS A 8 6.18 -4.95 4.01
CA LYS A 8 6.00 -6.38 3.87
C LYS A 8 4.65 -6.76 4.47
N ILE A 9 3.85 -7.49 3.70
CA ILE A 9 2.52 -7.95 4.09
C ILE A 9 2.67 -9.35 4.73
N PRO A 10 2.42 -9.50 6.05
CA PRO A 10 2.42 -10.80 6.71
C PRO A 10 1.07 -11.50 6.51
N PHE A 11 0.87 -12.63 7.21
CA PHE A 11 -0.46 -13.19 7.37
C PHE A 11 -1.43 -12.16 7.99
N PRO A 12 -2.71 -12.17 7.60
CA PRO A 12 -3.73 -11.39 8.28
C PRO A 12 -3.74 -11.67 9.79
N PRO A 13 -4.03 -10.68 10.65
CA PRO A 13 -4.06 -10.86 12.10
C PRO A 13 -4.89 -12.06 12.55
N GLU A 14 -6.05 -12.26 11.93
CA GLU A 14 -6.97 -13.36 12.18
C GLU A 14 -6.41 -14.75 11.82
N ALA A 15 -5.36 -14.81 11.00
CA ALA A 15 -4.70 -16.04 10.59
C ALA A 15 -3.28 -16.22 11.15
N GLN A 16 -2.84 -15.35 12.06
CA GLN A 16 -1.53 -15.46 12.72
C GLN A 16 -1.37 -16.80 13.46
N LYS A 17 -2.45 -17.31 14.08
CA LYS A 17 -2.43 -18.62 14.76
C LYS A 17 -2.22 -19.78 13.77
N ILE A 18 -2.77 -19.65 12.55
CA ILE A 18 -2.55 -20.63 11.48
C ILE A 18 -1.08 -20.63 11.09
N GLU A 19 -0.50 -19.44 10.87
CA GLU A 19 0.91 -19.31 10.55
C GLU A 19 1.79 -19.96 11.62
N SER A 20 1.60 -19.63 12.91
CA SER A 20 2.42 -20.17 13.99
C SER A 20 2.34 -21.69 14.05
N THR A 21 1.14 -22.27 13.98
CA THR A 21 0.97 -23.73 14.05
C THR A 21 1.58 -24.45 12.85
N LEU A 22 1.46 -23.89 11.65
CA LEU A 22 2.11 -24.47 10.47
C LEU A 22 3.63 -24.45 10.60
N ARG A 23 4.19 -23.35 11.13
CA ARG A 23 5.63 -23.26 11.39
C ARG A 23 6.10 -24.26 12.45
N ASP A 24 5.35 -24.43 13.53
CA ASP A 24 5.64 -25.41 14.60
C ASP A 24 5.66 -26.85 14.07
N LEU A 25 4.85 -27.13 13.05
CA LEU A 25 4.78 -28.43 12.38
C LEU A 25 5.83 -28.58 11.26
N GLY A 26 6.76 -27.63 11.14
CA GLY A 26 7.86 -27.65 10.19
C GLY A 26 7.51 -27.15 8.78
N LEU A 27 6.30 -26.62 8.57
CA LEU A 27 5.80 -26.16 7.26
C LEU A 27 6.22 -24.71 6.93
N ASN A 28 7.44 -24.32 7.32
CA ASN A 28 7.94 -22.95 7.16
C ASN A 28 7.88 -22.46 5.70
N LYS A 29 8.30 -23.30 4.75
CA LYS A 29 8.29 -22.97 3.32
C LYS A 29 6.88 -22.59 2.84
N MET A 30 5.86 -23.30 3.34
CA MET A 30 4.48 -23.05 2.95
C MET A 30 3.99 -21.68 3.43
N CYS A 31 4.30 -21.32 4.68
CA CYS A 31 4.03 -19.98 5.20
C CYS A 31 4.76 -18.90 4.40
N ASP A 32 6.04 -19.13 4.09
CA ASP A 32 6.84 -18.18 3.34
C ASP A 32 6.34 -17.99 1.89
N ASP A 33 5.88 -19.07 1.24
CA ASP A 33 5.26 -19.03 -0.09
C ASP A 33 3.93 -18.24 -0.06
N VAL A 34 3.11 -18.39 0.99
CA VAL A 34 1.90 -17.58 1.17
C VAL A 34 2.27 -16.11 1.28
N ILE A 35 3.18 -15.75 2.20
CA ILE A 35 3.64 -14.37 2.40
C ILE A 35 4.18 -13.79 1.10
N LEU A 36 5.04 -14.53 0.38
CA LEU A 36 5.57 -14.11 -0.90
C LEU A 36 4.44 -13.77 -1.88
N SER A 37 3.42 -14.63 -1.95
CA SER A 37 2.30 -14.43 -2.87
C SER A 37 1.45 -13.21 -2.52
N LEU A 38 1.19 -12.95 -1.24
CA LEU A 38 0.48 -11.73 -0.79
C LEU A 38 1.25 -10.47 -1.21
N ASN A 39 2.57 -10.48 -1.02
CA ASN A 39 3.43 -9.35 -1.34
C ASN A 39 3.58 -9.13 -2.85
N GLN A 40 3.64 -10.19 -3.65
CA GLN A 40 3.65 -10.08 -5.11
C GLN A 40 2.35 -9.49 -5.65
N ALA A 41 1.21 -9.84 -5.06
CA ALA A 41 -0.08 -9.25 -5.43
C ALA A 41 -0.11 -7.74 -5.14
N ALA A 42 0.34 -7.32 -3.95
CA ALA A 42 0.44 -5.91 -3.60
C ALA A 42 1.43 -5.14 -4.50
N GLU A 43 2.55 -5.75 -4.85
CA GLU A 43 3.54 -5.13 -5.73
C GLU A 43 3.01 -4.90 -7.14
N LYS A 44 2.30 -5.88 -7.70
CA LYS A 44 1.61 -5.73 -8.99
C LYS A 44 0.56 -4.62 -8.95
N ALA A 45 -0.24 -4.57 -7.89
CA ALA A 45 -1.26 -3.53 -7.73
C ALA A 45 -0.64 -2.13 -7.62
N ALA A 46 0.44 -1.99 -6.83
CA ALA A 46 1.13 -0.72 -6.67
C ALA A 46 1.69 -0.15 -7.97
N ALA A 47 2.02 -0.99 -8.96
CA ALA A 47 2.45 -0.54 -10.28
C ALA A 47 1.36 0.27 -11.02
N GLU A 48 0.09 0.02 -10.73
CA GLU A 48 -1.06 0.72 -11.32
C GLU A 48 -1.28 2.12 -10.71
N ALA A 49 -0.60 2.46 -9.61
CA ALA A 49 -0.81 3.73 -8.91
C ALA A 49 -0.34 4.94 -9.72
N LYS A 50 0.73 4.77 -10.51
CA LYS A 50 1.41 5.87 -11.21
C LYS A 50 0.47 6.78 -12.01
N PRO A 51 -0.37 6.28 -12.94
CA PRO A 51 -1.27 7.15 -13.71
C PRO A 51 -2.27 7.92 -12.83
N ILE A 52 -2.75 7.32 -11.74
CA ILE A 52 -3.70 7.94 -10.82
C ILE A 52 -3.03 9.09 -10.05
N LEU A 53 -1.85 8.83 -9.49
CA LEU A 53 -1.08 9.85 -8.75
C LEU A 53 -0.70 11.02 -9.67
N VAL A 54 -0.21 10.74 -10.88
CA VAL A 54 0.13 11.79 -11.87
C VAL A 54 -1.10 12.61 -12.25
N ASN A 55 -2.26 11.97 -12.45
CA ASN A 55 -3.49 12.69 -12.75
C ASN A 55 -3.91 13.59 -11.59
N SER A 56 -3.84 13.12 -10.34
CA SER A 56 -4.14 13.96 -9.18
C SER A 56 -3.22 15.18 -9.10
N ILE A 57 -1.92 15.01 -9.38
CA ILE A 57 -0.97 16.13 -9.38
C ILE A 57 -1.33 17.15 -10.46
N ARG A 58 -1.73 16.68 -11.66
CA ARG A 58 -2.16 17.57 -12.75
C ARG A 58 -3.44 18.35 -12.45
N GLN A 59 -4.29 17.81 -11.58
CA GLN A 59 -5.54 18.45 -11.15
C GLN A 59 -5.37 19.31 -9.88
N MET A 60 -4.14 19.42 -9.36
CA MET A 60 -3.85 20.21 -8.17
C MET A 60 -4.13 21.69 -8.41
N THR A 61 -4.89 22.31 -7.50
CA THR A 61 -5.13 23.74 -7.54
C THR A 61 -3.96 24.52 -6.95
N VAL A 62 -3.88 25.82 -7.23
CA VAL A 62 -2.90 26.71 -6.58
C VAL A 62 -3.06 26.70 -5.06
N ASN A 63 -4.29 26.63 -4.56
CA ASN A 63 -4.55 26.55 -3.12
C ASN A 63 -4.04 25.24 -2.51
N ASP A 64 -4.23 24.10 -3.20
CA ASP A 64 -3.66 22.82 -2.75
C ASP A 64 -2.12 22.89 -2.70
N ALA A 65 -1.49 23.46 -3.73
CA ALA A 65 -0.04 23.63 -3.77
C ALA A 65 0.48 24.50 -2.62
N MET A 66 -0.22 25.59 -2.30
CA MET A 66 0.11 26.45 -1.15
C MET A 66 -0.06 25.71 0.17
N ASN A 67 -1.15 24.97 0.34
CA ASN A 67 -1.38 24.14 1.53
C ASN A 67 -0.31 23.07 1.70
N ILE A 68 0.20 22.50 0.60
CA ILE A 68 1.32 21.56 0.65
C ILE A 68 2.62 22.27 1.05
N LEU A 69 2.90 23.42 0.44
CA LEU A 69 4.13 24.18 0.68
C LEU A 69 4.27 24.67 2.12
N PHE A 70 3.18 25.15 2.71
CA PHE A 70 3.16 25.69 4.09
C PHE A 70 2.59 24.74 5.13
N GLY A 71 2.10 23.58 4.71
CA GLY A 71 1.53 22.57 5.58
C GLY A 71 2.59 21.75 6.32
N ALA A 72 2.09 20.78 7.08
CA ALA A 72 2.89 19.80 7.80
C ALA A 72 3.82 19.00 6.88
N ASP A 73 4.77 18.27 7.48
CA ASP A 73 5.83 17.57 6.74
C ASP A 73 5.34 16.45 5.80
N ASN A 74 4.08 16.05 5.91
CA ASN A 74 3.44 15.04 5.08
C ASN A 74 2.27 15.60 4.22
N ALA A 75 2.18 16.93 4.06
CA ALA A 75 1.02 17.56 3.43
C ALA A 75 0.80 17.13 1.97
N ALA A 76 1.86 16.82 1.20
CA ALA A 76 1.71 16.29 -0.16
C ALA A 76 1.15 14.86 -0.14
N THR A 77 1.63 14.05 0.79
CA THR A 77 1.14 12.69 1.02
C THR A 77 -0.33 12.71 1.41
N ASP A 78 -0.73 13.56 2.35
CA ASP A 78 -2.13 13.68 2.79
C ASP A 78 -3.04 14.19 1.67
N TYR A 79 -2.55 15.12 0.84
CA TYR A 79 -3.23 15.51 -0.39
C TYR A 79 -3.48 14.31 -1.29
N LEU A 80 -2.43 13.55 -1.64
CA LEU A 80 -2.54 12.39 -2.52
C LEU A 80 -3.43 11.30 -1.92
N LYS A 81 -3.32 11.01 -0.62
CA LYS A 81 -4.22 10.10 0.09
C LYS A 81 -5.68 10.52 -0.13
N ARG A 82 -6.01 11.77 0.15
CA ARG A 82 -7.38 12.29 0.03
C ARG A 82 -7.92 12.22 -1.40
N THR A 83 -7.10 12.54 -2.41
CA THR A 83 -7.57 12.67 -3.80
C THR A 83 -7.49 11.39 -4.61
N THR A 84 -6.72 10.38 -4.17
CA THR A 84 -6.47 9.17 -4.97
C THR A 84 -6.94 7.87 -4.34
N THR A 85 -7.16 7.80 -3.01
CA THR A 85 -7.45 6.52 -2.32
C THR A 85 -8.62 5.76 -2.95
N SER A 86 -9.74 6.42 -3.25
CA SER A 86 -10.90 5.73 -3.83
C SER A 86 -10.61 5.12 -5.21
N GLN A 87 -9.87 5.84 -6.07
CA GLN A 87 -9.50 5.34 -7.41
C GLN A 87 -8.45 4.24 -7.31
N LEU A 88 -7.51 4.37 -6.38
CA LEU A 88 -6.50 3.34 -6.12
C LEU A 88 -7.17 2.06 -5.58
N LEU A 89 -8.13 2.19 -4.67
CA LEU A 89 -8.90 1.05 -4.15
C LEU A 89 -9.63 0.31 -5.29
N GLU A 90 -10.32 1.05 -6.16
CA GLU A 90 -11.04 0.50 -7.31
C GLU A 90 -10.09 -0.21 -8.30
N LYS A 91 -8.88 0.32 -8.51
CA LYS A 91 -7.89 -0.29 -9.41
C LYS A 91 -7.10 -1.43 -8.79
N PHE A 92 -6.78 -1.35 -7.50
CA PHE A 92 -5.96 -2.35 -6.82
C PHE A 92 -6.73 -3.64 -6.58
N THR A 93 -7.99 -3.52 -6.15
CA THR A 93 -8.84 -4.68 -5.78
C THR A 93 -8.85 -5.77 -6.86
N PRO A 94 -9.21 -5.51 -8.13
CA PRO A 94 -9.24 -6.54 -9.15
C PRO A 94 -7.84 -7.06 -9.53
N VAL A 95 -6.79 -6.24 -9.43
CA VAL A 95 -5.41 -6.69 -9.70
C VAL A 95 -4.93 -7.65 -8.61
N ILE A 96 -5.28 -7.36 -7.35
CA ILE A 96 -4.96 -8.21 -6.20
C ILE A 96 -5.77 -9.49 -6.28
N GLU A 97 -7.08 -9.41 -6.51
CA GLU A 97 -7.95 -10.58 -6.66
C GLU A 97 -7.46 -11.52 -7.78
N ASN A 98 -7.15 -10.95 -8.95
CA ASN A 98 -6.58 -11.71 -10.06
C ASN A 98 -5.20 -12.26 -9.71
N SER A 99 -4.36 -11.50 -9.01
CA SER A 99 -3.04 -11.97 -8.60
C SER A 99 -3.17 -13.14 -7.64
N LEU A 100 -3.95 -13.01 -6.57
CA LEU A 100 -4.17 -14.06 -5.58
C LEU A 100 -4.76 -15.33 -6.21
N SER A 101 -5.64 -15.17 -7.21
CA SER A 101 -6.22 -16.28 -7.98
C SER A 101 -5.25 -16.92 -8.98
N ALA A 102 -4.37 -16.11 -9.60
CA ALA A 102 -3.43 -16.56 -10.64
C ALA A 102 -2.16 -17.19 -10.07
N VAL A 103 -1.70 -16.74 -8.90
CA VAL A 103 -0.66 -17.48 -8.16
C VAL A 103 -1.32 -18.58 -7.35
N ASN A 104 -0.53 -19.58 -6.98
CA ASN A 104 -0.92 -20.57 -5.97
C ASN A 104 -1.23 -19.92 -4.60
N ALA A 105 -1.44 -18.60 -4.45
CA ALA A 105 -1.81 -17.94 -3.20
C ALA A 105 -3.09 -18.54 -2.63
N THR A 106 -4.17 -18.57 -3.42
CA THR A 106 -5.45 -19.16 -2.99
C THR A 106 -5.28 -20.65 -2.72
N LYS A 107 -4.41 -21.34 -3.46
CA LYS A 107 -4.10 -22.75 -3.21
C LYS A 107 -3.31 -22.97 -1.92
N TYR A 108 -2.18 -22.30 -1.71
CA TYR A 108 -1.35 -22.39 -0.52
C TYR A 108 -2.09 -21.91 0.72
N TRP A 109 -2.92 -20.89 0.58
CA TRP A 109 -3.85 -20.45 1.60
C TRP A 109 -4.88 -21.53 1.92
N SER A 110 -5.54 -22.08 0.90
CA SER A 110 -6.51 -23.17 1.08
C SER A 110 -5.85 -24.39 1.70
N ASP A 111 -4.64 -24.76 1.27
CA ASP A 111 -3.87 -25.87 1.81
C ASP A 111 -3.50 -25.60 3.27
N ALA A 112 -3.12 -24.36 3.62
CA ALA A 112 -2.78 -23.95 4.99
C ALA A 112 -4.00 -24.04 5.90
N VAL A 113 -5.13 -23.48 5.46
CA VAL A 113 -6.41 -23.54 6.15
C VAL A 113 -6.90 -24.99 6.26
N ASN A 114 -6.86 -25.78 5.18
CA ASN A 114 -7.28 -27.18 5.18
C ASN A 114 -6.43 -28.05 6.09
N TYR A 115 -5.13 -27.80 6.15
CA TYR A 115 -4.24 -28.49 7.08
C TYR A 115 -4.59 -28.12 8.53
N TYR A 116 -4.85 -26.85 8.80
CA TYR A 116 -5.27 -26.37 10.11
C TYR A 116 -6.64 -26.91 10.54
N LYS A 117 -7.61 -27.03 9.62
CA LYS A 117 -8.93 -27.65 9.87
C LYS A 117 -8.86 -29.12 10.32
N LYS A 118 -7.76 -29.83 10.03
CA LYS A 118 -7.55 -31.22 10.51
C LYS A 118 -7.21 -31.30 11.99
N ILE A 119 -6.94 -30.16 12.65
CA ILE A 119 -6.69 -30.08 14.08
C ILE A 119 -8.04 -30.00 14.81
N PRO A 120 -8.38 -30.95 15.71
CA PRO A 120 -9.65 -30.95 16.43
C PRO A 120 -9.83 -29.68 17.28
N LEU A 121 -11.09 -29.23 17.46
CA LEU A 121 -11.53 -28.14 18.36
C LEU A 121 -11.21 -26.69 17.91
N ILE A 122 -11.06 -26.43 16.61
CA ILE A 122 -10.79 -25.07 16.13
C ILE A 122 -11.90 -24.54 15.20
N GLU A 123 -12.24 -23.25 15.37
CA GLU A 123 -13.24 -22.52 14.57
C GLU A 123 -12.80 -22.28 13.11
N ASP A 124 -13.80 -22.21 12.24
CA ASP A 124 -13.62 -21.96 10.81
C ASP A 124 -13.20 -20.50 10.56
N LEU A 125 -12.07 -20.32 9.89
CA LEU A 125 -11.55 -18.99 9.52
C LEU A 125 -11.67 -18.76 8.01
N ASN A 126 -12.29 -17.66 7.61
CA ASN A 126 -12.34 -17.21 6.21
C ASN A 126 -12.02 -15.71 6.10
N PRO A 127 -10.74 -15.31 6.17
CA PRO A 127 -10.39 -13.90 6.06
C PRO A 127 -10.59 -13.41 4.63
N ASP A 128 -11.06 -12.17 4.52
CA ASP A 128 -11.05 -11.43 3.26
C ASP A 128 -9.61 -11.03 2.91
N LEU A 129 -8.89 -11.97 2.27
CA LEU A 129 -7.51 -11.74 1.84
C LEU A 129 -7.41 -10.60 0.83
N THR A 130 -8.38 -10.49 -0.07
CA THR A 130 -8.37 -9.43 -1.09
C THR A 130 -8.46 -8.07 -0.43
N GLY A 131 -9.42 -7.87 0.47
CA GLY A 131 -9.56 -6.62 1.23
C GLY A 131 -8.34 -6.33 2.10
N PHE A 132 -7.83 -7.33 2.82
CA PHE A 132 -6.63 -7.19 3.66
C PHE A 132 -5.40 -6.76 2.86
N VAL A 133 -5.08 -7.48 1.78
CA VAL A 133 -3.91 -7.19 0.94
C VAL A 133 -4.09 -5.85 0.23
N THR A 134 -5.30 -5.50 -0.18
CA THR A 134 -5.59 -4.19 -0.80
C THR A 134 -5.33 -3.05 0.15
N GLY A 135 -5.86 -3.13 1.38
CA GLY A 135 -5.57 -2.13 2.42
C GLY A 135 -4.08 -2.00 2.69
N LYS A 136 -3.38 -3.12 2.86
CA LYS A 136 -1.92 -3.11 3.09
C LYS A 136 -1.10 -2.61 1.90
N ALA A 137 -1.54 -2.86 0.67
CA ALA A 137 -0.91 -2.29 -0.52
C ALA A 137 -1.07 -0.77 -0.57
N LEU A 138 -2.25 -0.23 -0.23
CA LEU A 138 -2.46 1.22 -0.15
C LEU A 138 -1.63 1.85 0.98
N ASP A 139 -1.66 1.26 2.18
CA ASP A 139 -0.86 1.70 3.32
C ASP A 139 0.63 1.75 2.95
N GLY A 140 1.13 0.68 2.33
CA GLY A 140 2.52 0.58 1.91
C GLY A 140 2.89 1.59 0.84
N LEU A 141 2.04 1.78 -0.17
CA LEU A 141 2.25 2.81 -1.21
C LEU A 141 2.40 4.20 -0.57
N PHE A 142 1.46 4.58 0.28
CA PHE A 142 1.48 5.91 0.88
C PHE A 142 2.61 6.09 1.89
N LEU A 143 3.01 5.05 2.61
CA LEU A 143 4.19 5.10 3.46
C LEU A 143 5.45 5.42 2.64
N MET A 144 5.61 4.80 1.46
CA MET A 144 6.76 5.09 0.59
C MET A 144 6.72 6.53 0.05
N ILE A 145 5.54 7.05 -0.28
CA ILE A 145 5.37 8.45 -0.72
C ILE A 145 5.73 9.41 0.42
N GLU A 146 5.29 9.12 1.65
CA GLU A 146 5.57 9.94 2.83
C GLU A 146 7.07 10.01 3.13
N GLN A 147 7.77 8.89 3.01
CA GLN A 147 9.22 8.84 3.17
C GLN A 147 9.96 9.67 2.12
N GLU A 148 9.50 9.63 0.87
CA GLU A 148 10.08 10.44 -0.21
C GLU A 148 9.79 11.94 0.01
N GLU A 149 8.57 12.30 0.42
CA GLU A 149 8.22 13.68 0.77
C GLU A 149 9.11 14.21 1.91
N ALA A 150 9.30 13.42 2.96
CA ALA A 150 10.16 13.79 4.08
C ALA A 150 11.61 14.05 3.63
N GLN A 151 12.15 13.23 2.72
CA GLN A 151 13.48 13.44 2.13
C GLN A 151 13.55 14.74 1.32
N ILE A 152 12.53 15.03 0.51
CA ILE A 152 12.45 16.28 -0.27
C ILE A 152 12.37 17.49 0.67
N ARG A 153 11.59 17.42 1.75
CA ARG A 153 11.47 18.51 2.74
C ARG A 153 12.76 18.76 3.50
N ALA A 154 13.51 17.71 3.82
CA ALA A 154 14.81 17.80 4.47
C ALA A 154 15.89 18.41 3.56
N ASN A 155 15.65 18.52 2.24
CA ASN A 155 16.58 19.09 1.28
C ASN A 155 16.07 20.44 0.70
N PRO A 156 16.48 21.59 1.26
CA PRO A 156 16.06 22.92 0.79
C PRO A 156 16.38 23.20 -0.68
N ALA A 157 17.41 22.56 -1.25
CA ALA A 157 17.75 22.71 -2.66
C ALA A 157 16.78 21.95 -3.59
N ALA A 158 16.14 20.88 -3.09
CA ALA A 158 15.10 20.14 -3.81
C ALA A 158 13.73 20.84 -3.81
N ARG A 159 13.51 21.83 -2.94
CA ARG A 159 12.26 22.60 -2.85
C ARG A 159 11.97 23.52 -4.05
N GLY A 160 12.80 23.51 -5.11
CA GLY A 160 12.48 24.19 -6.37
C GLY A 160 12.17 25.67 -6.20
N ALA A 161 13.19 26.48 -5.85
CA ALA A 161 13.03 27.90 -5.55
C ALA A 161 12.33 28.71 -6.65
N GLU A 162 12.39 28.30 -7.92
CA GLU A 162 11.73 29.01 -9.03
C GLU A 162 10.22 28.76 -9.12
N ILE A 163 9.76 27.53 -8.90
CA ILE A 163 8.32 27.20 -8.93
C ILE A 163 7.65 27.87 -7.74
N VAL A 164 8.29 27.80 -6.57
CA VAL A 164 7.84 28.47 -5.35
C VAL A 164 7.72 29.98 -5.58
N LYS A 165 8.74 30.64 -6.15
CA LYS A 165 8.69 32.07 -6.51
C LYS A 165 7.57 32.41 -7.49
N SER A 166 7.32 31.55 -8.47
CA SER A 166 6.27 31.74 -9.48
C SER A 166 4.87 31.66 -8.88
N VAL A 167 4.66 30.74 -7.93
CA VAL A 167 3.40 30.60 -7.19
C VAL A 167 3.17 31.80 -6.27
N PHE A 168 4.22 32.28 -5.59
CA PHE A 168 4.14 33.50 -4.78
C PHE A 168 3.78 34.73 -5.60
N ALA A 169 4.45 34.93 -6.75
CA ALA A 169 4.14 36.04 -7.65
C ALA A 169 2.69 36.00 -8.15
N TYR A 170 2.15 34.79 -8.42
CA TYR A 170 0.73 34.64 -8.78
C TYR A 170 -0.21 34.97 -7.61
N TYR A 171 0.04 34.46 -6.41
CA TYR A 171 -0.81 34.74 -5.24
C TYR A 171 -0.84 36.24 -4.90
N ASP A 172 0.31 36.90 -4.89
CA ASP A 172 0.42 38.33 -4.58
C ASP A 172 -0.23 39.22 -5.65
N ALA A 173 -0.23 38.79 -6.93
CA ALA A 173 -0.85 39.51 -8.03
C ALA A 173 -2.38 39.36 -8.12
N ASN A 174 -2.95 38.33 -7.48
CA ASN A 174 -4.39 38.03 -7.51
C ASN A 174 -5.08 38.25 -6.16
N LYS A 175 -4.50 39.12 -5.33
CA LYS A 175 -5.02 39.51 -4.02
C LYS A 175 -5.98 40.70 -4.11
#